data_AF-A0A2V2DLX2-F1
#
_entry.id   AF-A0A2V2DLX2-F1
#
_cell.length_a   1.000
_cell.length_b   1.000
_cell.length_c   1.000
_cell.angle_alpha   90.00
_cell.angle_beta   90.00
_cell.angle_gamma   90.00
#
_symmetry.space_group_name_H-M   'P 1'
#
loop_
_entity.id
_entity.type
_entity.pdbx_description
1 polymer ?
#
loop_
_entity_poly.entity_id
_entity_poly.type
_entity_poly.pdbx_seq_one_letter_code
_entity_poly.pdbx_strand_id
1 'polypeptide(L)'
;MKLKEMLTENGVITAFDEMRLGADNVLANLTDETDAQYAGYRWFRSTYKTSPIVHAIPPEDKLNAGYPWEEWYRDDDLGEFQHHILYLEKTDKCDMTFDCPADDTTHPEPTRDRFWYLYNDTDGRLFYAR
;
A
#
# COMPACT_ATOMS: atom_id res chain seq x y z
N MET A 1 17.38 -7.83 5.78
CA MET A 1 17.26 -6.37 5.94
C MET A 1 15.97 -6.10 6.70
N LYS A 2 15.98 -5.22 7.71
CA LYS A 2 14.76 -4.85 8.44
C LYS A 2 13.87 -3.97 7.54
N LEU A 3 12.55 -3.97 7.76
CA LEU A 3 11.61 -3.23 6.90
C LEU A 3 11.98 -1.75 6.83
N LYS A 4 12.18 -1.09 7.98
CA LYS A 4 12.49 0.35 8.02
C LYS A 4 13.76 0.72 7.26
N GLU A 5 14.78 -0.13 7.26
CA GLU A 5 16.02 0.08 6.49
C GLU A 5 15.72 0.05 4.99
N MET A 6 15.02 -0.99 4.53
CA MET A 6 14.61 -1.14 3.13
C MET A 6 13.76 0.05 2.65
N LEU A 7 12.80 0.48 3.47
CA LEU A 7 11.92 1.61 3.15
C LEU A 7 12.66 2.95 3.16
N THR A 8 13.75 3.05 3.91
CA THR A 8 14.60 4.25 3.89
C THR A 8 15.38 4.30 2.58
N GLU A 9 16.00 3.18 2.19
CA GLU A 9 16.82 3.10 0.97
C GLU A 9 16.01 3.34 -0.32
N ASN A 10 14.75 2.93 -0.35
CA ASN A 10 13.86 3.14 -1.51
C ASN A 10 13.04 4.45 -1.45
N GLY A 11 13.25 5.29 -0.44
CA GLY A 11 12.61 6.60 -0.29
C GLY A 11 11.14 6.56 0.15
N VAL A 12 10.60 5.40 0.55
CA VAL A 12 9.21 5.27 1.06
C VAL A 12 9.02 6.02 2.38
N ILE A 13 10.02 6.00 3.27
CA ILE A 13 9.95 6.75 4.55
C ILE A 13 9.70 8.24 4.28
N THR A 14 10.45 8.84 3.36
CA THR A 14 10.27 10.25 2.96
C THR A 14 8.89 10.50 2.34
N ALA A 15 8.37 9.56 1.56
CA ALA A 15 7.03 9.69 0.97
C ALA A 15 5.93 9.74 2.05
N PHE A 16 6.01 8.94 3.10
CA PHE A 16 5.05 9.00 4.22
C PHE A 16 5.09 10.34 4.96
N ASP A 17 6.28 10.95 5.08
CA ASP A 17 6.41 12.27 5.68
C ASP A 17 5.87 13.38 4.75
N GLU A 18 6.13 13.29 3.45
CA GLU A 18 5.57 14.18 2.40
C GLU A 18 4.02 14.12 2.38
N MET A 19 3.46 12.94 2.62
CA MET A 19 2.01 12.71 2.78
C MET A 19 1.44 13.20 4.12
N ARG A 20 2.28 13.67 5.06
CA ARG A 20 1.92 14.07 6.43
C ARG A 20 1.33 12.96 7.30
N LEU A 21 1.63 11.70 6.98
CA LEU A 21 1.29 10.55 7.82
C LEU A 21 2.30 10.37 8.94
N GLY A 22 3.58 10.59 8.62
CA GLY A 22 4.70 10.27 9.49
C GLY A 22 5.02 8.78 9.44
N ALA A 23 6.23 8.43 9.01
CA ALA A 23 6.62 7.03 8.87
C ALA A 23 6.56 6.24 10.19
N ASP A 24 6.85 6.87 11.33
CA ASP A 24 6.75 6.22 12.64
C ASP A 24 5.30 5.87 13.03
N ASN A 25 4.32 6.63 12.53
CA ASN A 25 2.91 6.28 12.71
C ASN A 25 2.55 5.07 11.84
N VAL A 26 2.87 5.12 10.54
CA VAL A 26 2.54 4.04 9.59
C VAL A 26 3.15 2.70 10.04
N LEU A 27 4.39 2.73 10.54
CA LEU A 27 5.15 1.56 10.99
C LEU A 27 4.97 1.22 12.48
N ALA A 28 4.02 1.86 13.17
CA ALA A 28 3.78 1.57 14.58
C ALA A 28 3.39 0.10 14.80
N ASN A 29 3.72 -0.43 15.98
CA ASN A 29 3.36 -1.78 16.45
C ASN A 29 3.87 -2.96 15.60
N LEU A 30 4.91 -2.74 14.76
CA LEU A 30 5.59 -3.84 14.10
C LEU A 30 6.12 -4.86 15.12
N THR A 31 5.69 -6.11 14.95
CA THR A 31 6.33 -7.29 15.53
C THR A 31 7.43 -7.79 14.59
N ASP A 32 8.32 -8.68 15.08
CA ASP A 32 9.31 -9.32 14.21
C ASP A 32 8.68 -10.13 13.06
N GLU A 33 7.51 -10.73 13.30
CA GLU A 33 6.76 -11.48 12.28
C GLU A 33 6.24 -10.55 11.18
N THR A 34 5.57 -9.46 11.56
CA THR A 34 5.00 -8.51 10.61
C THR A 34 6.09 -7.73 9.88
N ASP A 35 7.20 -7.39 10.55
CA ASP A 35 8.38 -6.79 9.93
C ASP A 35 8.95 -7.70 8.83
N ALA A 36 9.15 -8.99 9.13
CA ALA A 36 9.61 -9.97 8.15
C ALA A 36 8.61 -10.16 7.00
N GLN A 37 7.31 -10.16 7.30
CA GLN A 37 6.26 -10.27 6.27
C GLN A 37 6.33 -9.10 5.28
N TYR A 38 6.31 -7.85 5.77
CA TYR A 38 6.33 -6.66 4.92
C TYR A 38 7.68 -6.41 4.25
N ALA A 39 8.79 -6.86 4.86
CA ALA A 39 10.09 -6.86 4.21
C ALA A 39 10.14 -7.78 2.97
N GLY A 40 9.26 -8.78 2.92
CA GLY A 40 9.06 -9.64 1.75
C GLY A 40 8.13 -9.06 0.67
N TYR A 41 7.50 -7.91 0.91
CA TYR A 41 6.64 -7.27 -0.08
C TYR A 41 7.47 -6.46 -1.07
N ARG A 42 6.89 -6.23 -2.25
CA ARG A 42 7.44 -5.29 -3.23
C ARG A 42 6.90 -3.89 -2.92
N TRP A 43 7.82 -2.99 -2.63
CA TRP A 43 7.50 -1.60 -2.31
C TRP A 43 7.79 -0.70 -3.49
N PHE A 44 6.80 0.11 -3.86
CA PHE A 44 6.91 1.09 -4.95
C PHE A 44 6.59 2.47 -4.42
N ARG A 45 7.36 3.45 -4.87
CA ARG A 45 7.07 4.87 -4.72
C ARG A 45 6.94 5.48 -6.11
N SER A 46 5.87 6.21 -6.35
CA SER A 46 5.70 7.04 -7.54
C SER A 46 5.01 8.36 -7.14
N THR A 47 4.51 9.10 -8.12
CA THR A 47 3.78 10.35 -7.92
C THR A 47 2.41 10.22 -8.58
N TYR A 48 1.37 10.47 -7.80
CA TYR A 48 0.01 10.66 -8.31
C TYR A 48 -0.29 12.16 -8.33
N LYS A 49 -0.47 12.72 -9.53
CA LYS A 49 -0.55 14.18 -9.77
C LYS A 49 0.69 14.90 -9.20
N THR A 50 0.56 15.54 -8.04
CA THR A 50 1.63 16.25 -7.34
C THR A 50 2.03 15.61 -6.00
N SER A 51 1.28 14.61 -5.55
CA SER A 51 1.48 13.96 -4.26
C SER A 51 2.16 12.59 -4.42
N PRO A 52 3.01 12.18 -3.47
CA PRO A 52 3.56 10.82 -3.47
C PRO A 52 2.45 9.78 -3.33
N ILE A 53 2.67 8.65 -3.96
CA ILE A 53 1.90 7.43 -3.74
C ILE A 53 2.86 6.29 -3.45
N VAL A 54 2.50 5.48 -2.46
CA VAL A 54 3.27 4.32 -2.00
C VAL A 54 2.42 3.08 -2.14
N HIS A 55 3.01 2.02 -2.67
CA HIS A 55 2.36 0.71 -2.79
C HIS A 55 3.20 -0.34 -2.06
N ALA A 56 2.53 -1.17 -1.26
CA ALA A 56 3.09 -2.40 -0.69
C ALA A 56 2.35 -3.59 -1.29
N ILE A 57 2.99 -4.30 -2.20
CA ILE A 57 2.37 -5.38 -2.96
C ILE A 57 2.98 -6.72 -2.52
N PRO A 58 2.18 -7.65 -1.99
CA PRO A 58 2.66 -8.98 -1.68
C PRO A 58 3.23 -9.70 -2.92
N PRO A 59 4.10 -10.71 -2.73
CA PRO A 59 4.41 -11.64 -3.80
C PRO A 59 3.15 -12.41 -4.25
N GLU A 60 3.19 -12.95 -5.47
CA GLU A 60 2.02 -13.53 -6.15
C GLU A 60 1.36 -14.67 -5.37
N ASP A 61 2.16 -15.52 -4.74
CA ASP A 61 1.67 -16.61 -3.89
C ASP A 61 0.86 -16.09 -2.70
N LYS A 62 1.27 -14.96 -2.10
CA LYS A 62 0.53 -14.30 -1.01
C LYS A 62 -0.71 -13.57 -1.49
N LEU A 63 -0.65 -12.90 -2.65
CA LEU A 63 -1.85 -12.31 -3.26
C LEU A 63 -2.93 -13.37 -3.47
N ASN A 64 -2.56 -14.51 -4.05
CA ASN A 64 -3.46 -15.65 -4.26
C ASN A 64 -3.94 -16.30 -2.95
N ALA A 65 -3.18 -16.16 -1.86
CA ALA A 65 -3.58 -16.58 -0.52
C ALA A 65 -4.45 -15.54 0.23
N GLY A 66 -4.81 -14.42 -0.41
CA GLY A 66 -5.70 -13.41 0.16
C GLY A 66 -5.01 -12.29 0.94
N TYR A 67 -3.68 -12.16 0.84
CA TYR A 67 -2.99 -11.00 1.40
C TYR A 67 -3.25 -9.76 0.53
N PRO A 68 -3.61 -8.60 1.11
CA PRO A 68 -3.95 -7.43 0.33
C PRO A 68 -2.71 -6.70 -0.19
N TRP A 69 -2.89 -6.05 -1.34
CA TRP A 69 -2.09 -4.89 -1.72
C TRP A 69 -2.55 -3.69 -0.89
N GLU A 70 -1.60 -2.95 -0.32
CA GLU A 70 -1.87 -1.68 0.36
C GLU A 70 -1.32 -0.49 -0.43
N GLU A 71 -2.09 0.60 -0.47
CA GLU A 71 -1.75 1.83 -1.17
C GLU A 71 -2.00 3.05 -0.30
N TRP A 72 -1.02 3.96 -0.23
CA TRP A 72 -1.08 5.21 0.51
C TRP A 72 -0.86 6.38 -0.43
N TYR A 73 -1.77 7.35 -0.43
CA TYR A 73 -1.56 8.64 -1.09
C TYR A 73 -2.32 9.75 -0.40
N ARG A 74 -1.98 10.98 -0.77
CA ARG A 74 -2.79 12.15 -0.41
C ARG A 74 -3.54 12.62 -1.65
N ASP A 75 -4.86 12.69 -1.56
CA ASP A 75 -5.67 13.26 -2.62
C ASP A 75 -5.59 14.79 -2.52
N ASP A 76 -4.93 15.42 -3.48
CA ASP A 76 -4.75 16.88 -3.49
C ASP A 76 -6.08 17.64 -3.66
N ASP A 77 -7.09 17.03 -4.27
CA ASP A 77 -8.39 17.68 -4.50
C ASP A 77 -9.26 17.64 -3.24
N LEU A 78 -9.17 16.55 -2.46
CA LEU A 78 -9.88 16.40 -1.19
C LEU A 78 -9.08 16.94 0.00
N GLY A 79 -7.76 17.06 -0.15
CA GLY A 79 -6.82 17.40 0.92
C GLY A 79 -6.61 16.28 1.96
N GLU A 80 -7.25 15.13 1.75
CA GLU A 80 -7.33 13.98 2.66
C GLU A 80 -6.35 12.88 2.27
N PHE A 81 -5.92 12.14 3.28
CA PHE A 81 -5.14 10.93 3.10
C PHE A 81 -6.06 9.75 2.74
N GLN A 82 -5.57 8.87 1.87
CA GLN A 82 -6.25 7.64 1.46
C GLN A 82 -5.35 6.44 1.74
N HIS A 83 -5.93 5.39 2.35
CA HIS A 83 -5.29 4.10 2.55
C HIS A 83 -6.16 3.02 1.92
N HIS A 84 -5.87 2.62 0.70
CA HIS A 84 -6.62 1.54 0.09
C HIS A 84 -6.05 0.18 0.50
N ILE A 85 -6.96 -0.73 0.86
CA ILE A 85 -6.68 -2.14 1.08
C ILE A 85 -7.37 -2.93 -0.03
N LEU A 86 -6.58 -3.51 -0.94
CA LEU A 86 -7.05 -4.12 -2.18
C LEU A 86 -6.82 -5.63 -2.18
N TYR A 87 -7.87 -6.39 -2.48
CA TYR A 87 -7.89 -7.84 -2.54
C TYR A 87 -8.28 -8.34 -3.93
N LEU A 88 -7.78 -9.53 -4.30
CA LEU A 88 -8.24 -10.24 -5.50
C LEU A 88 -9.65 -10.84 -5.33
N GLU A 89 -10.02 -11.15 -4.08
CA GLU A 89 -11.32 -11.72 -3.73
C GLU A 89 -12.07 -10.80 -2.77
N LYS A 90 -13.39 -10.70 -2.92
CA LYS A 90 -14.21 -9.79 -2.12
C LYS A 90 -14.23 -10.21 -0.65
N THR A 91 -13.96 -9.27 0.25
CA THR A 91 -14.17 -9.43 1.70
C THR A 91 -15.38 -8.64 2.18
N ASP A 92 -15.84 -8.89 3.42
CA ASP A 92 -16.97 -8.17 4.02
C ASP A 92 -16.73 -6.66 4.16
N LYS A 93 -15.47 -6.22 4.18
CA LYS A 93 -15.12 -4.80 4.27
C LYS A 93 -15.15 -4.09 2.91
N CYS A 94 -14.98 -4.83 1.81
CA CYS A 94 -14.86 -4.24 0.47
C CYS A 94 -16.19 -3.63 0.01
N ASP A 95 -16.20 -2.31 -0.15
CA ASP A 95 -17.33 -1.50 -0.62
C ASP A 95 -17.09 -0.88 -1.99
N MET A 96 -15.87 -0.97 -2.52
CA MET A 96 -15.44 -0.43 -3.79
C MET A 96 -14.75 -1.49 -4.66
N THR A 97 -14.60 -1.16 -5.94
CA THR A 97 -13.92 -2.01 -6.93
C THR A 97 -13.04 -1.18 -7.84
N PHE A 98 -11.91 -1.75 -8.25
CA PHE A 98 -10.99 -1.14 -9.21
C PHE A 98 -10.60 -2.18 -10.26
N ASP A 99 -10.97 -1.92 -11.51
CA ASP A 99 -10.56 -2.72 -12.67
C ASP A 99 -9.28 -2.09 -13.25
N CYS A 100 -8.12 -2.68 -12.94
CA CYS A 100 -6.82 -2.14 -13.34
C CYS A 100 -6.45 -2.67 -14.74
N PRO A 101 -6.45 -1.82 -15.78
CA PRO A 101 -6.22 -2.29 -17.14
C PRO A 101 -4.76 -2.71 -17.34
N ALA A 102 -4.52 -3.57 -18.34
CA ALA A 102 -3.17 -4.07 -18.65
C ALA A 102 -2.18 -2.96 -19.05
N ASP A 103 -2.68 -1.89 -19.67
CA ASP A 103 -1.90 -0.73 -20.11
C ASP A 103 -1.89 0.42 -19.09
N ASP A 104 -2.31 0.18 -17.85
CA ASP A 104 -2.23 1.15 -16.77
C ASP A 104 -0.77 1.64 -16.61
N THR A 105 -0.58 2.96 -16.51
CA THR A 105 0.75 3.57 -16.39
C THR A 105 0.99 4.23 -15.03
N THR A 106 -0.03 4.27 -14.17
CA THR A 106 -0.01 4.96 -12.88
C THR A 106 0.30 4.01 -11.74
N HIS A 107 -0.12 2.75 -11.84
CA HIS A 107 0.06 1.70 -10.85
C HIS A 107 1.20 0.74 -11.23
N PRO A 108 1.86 0.12 -10.24
CA PRO A 108 2.92 -0.85 -10.48
C PRO A 108 2.43 -2.04 -11.34
N GLU A 109 3.30 -2.54 -12.22
CA GLU A 109 3.01 -3.67 -13.11
C GLU A 109 2.31 -4.87 -12.44
N PRO A 110 2.67 -5.29 -11.21
CA PRO A 110 2.02 -6.43 -10.58
C PRO A 110 0.53 -6.24 -10.26
N THR A 111 0.02 -5.01 -10.35
CA THR A 111 -1.39 -4.67 -10.09
C THR A 111 -2.25 -4.69 -11.35
N ARG A 112 -1.65 -4.72 -12.53
CA ARG A 112 -2.31 -4.56 -13.83
C ARG A 112 -2.97 -5.83 -14.31
N ASP A 113 -3.91 -5.69 -15.24
CA ASP A 113 -4.69 -6.77 -15.82
C ASP A 113 -5.43 -7.59 -14.75
N ARG A 114 -5.93 -6.89 -13.72
CA ARG A 114 -6.54 -7.48 -12.52
C ARG A 114 -7.70 -6.66 -12.04
N PHE A 115 -8.71 -7.37 -11.56
CA PHE A 115 -9.83 -6.78 -10.84
C PHE A 115 -9.56 -6.82 -9.34
N TRP A 116 -9.76 -5.68 -8.67
CA TRP A 116 -9.52 -5.51 -7.25
C TRP A 116 -10.80 -5.14 -6.51
N TYR A 117 -11.05 -5.81 -5.40
CA TYR A 117 -12.04 -5.40 -4.41
C TYR A 117 -11.32 -4.62 -3.33
N LEU A 118 -11.82 -3.44 -2.97
CA LEU A 118 -11.14 -2.58 -2.01
C LEU A 118 -12.09 -1.88 -1.05
N TYR A 119 -11.49 -1.37 0.01
CA TYR A 119 -12.10 -0.39 0.89
C TYR A 119 -11.05 0.65 1.28
N ASN A 120 -11.49 1.85 1.66
CA ASN A 120 -10.61 2.86 2.22
C ASN A 120 -10.51 2.68 3.73
N ASP A 121 -9.29 2.49 4.21
CA ASP A 121 -8.98 2.26 5.60
C ASP A 121 -8.65 3.57 6.33
N THR A 122 -9.26 3.78 7.48
CA THR A 122 -9.10 5.04 8.23
C THR A 122 -7.93 5.01 9.22
N ASP A 123 -7.26 3.87 9.39
CA ASP A 123 -6.18 3.71 10.38
C ASP A 123 -4.84 4.20 9.81
N GLY A 124 -4.53 3.87 8.55
CA GLY A 124 -3.33 4.34 7.86
C GLY A 124 -2.04 3.59 8.25
N ARG A 125 -2.06 2.81 9.34
CA ARG A 125 -0.98 1.86 9.68
C ARG A 125 -1.02 0.64 8.77
N LEU A 126 0.13 -0.01 8.62
CA LEU A 126 0.25 -1.31 7.97
C LEU A 126 -0.84 -2.28 8.45
N PHE A 127 -1.61 -2.87 7.53
CA PHE A 127 -2.77 -3.71 7.84
C PHE A 127 -2.52 -4.79 8.91
N TYR A 128 -1.37 -5.47 8.83
CA TYR A 128 -1.04 -6.56 9.76
C TYR A 128 -0.29 -6.13 11.02
N ALA A 129 0.05 -4.85 11.18
CA ALA A 129 0.72 -4.34 12.37
C ALA A 129 -0.25 -3.65 13.36
N ARG A 130 -1.55 -3.94 13.27
CA ARG A 130 -2.58 -3.15 13.96
C ARG A 130 -2.93 -3.64 15.35
#